data_AF-A0AAE1WR28-F1
#
_entry.id   AF-A0AAE1WR28-F1
#
_cell.length_a   1.000
_cell.length_b   1.000
_cell.length_c   1.000
_cell.angle_alpha   90.00
_cell.angle_beta   90.00
_cell.angle_gamma   90.00
#
_symmetry.space_group_name_H-M   'P 1'
#
loop_
_entity.id
_entity.type
_entity.pdbx_description
1 polymer ?
#
loop_
_entity_poly.entity_id
_entity_poly.type
_entity_poly.pdbx_seq_one_letter_code
_entity_poly.pdbx_strand_id
1 'polypeptide(L)'
;MLPDMNSTASGGDESKRKRSDGINNKSSSEDLDNNSINNQELKRKRYHRHTLEQIQEMEAFFKHYPHPNHNQRKELSNKLGLEPLQVKFWFQNKRTQLKKWHEHHKNSHFRTENNELRAENMRCKEALSNARCRACGRAIAVAGMSFNEHCLKVENAQLREQIEYLAAILAKFVGKPLVDDAITPSSTASPTIDTEVARKLKGKQKMEE
;
A
#
# COMPACT_ATOMS: atom_id res chain seq x y z
N MET A 1 -21.89 19.62 -13.76
CA MET A 1 -21.84 18.93 -15.07
C MET A 1 -20.97 17.69 -14.90
N LEU A 2 -21.51 16.49 -15.11
CA LEU A 2 -20.76 15.23 -15.05
C LEU A 2 -20.21 14.95 -16.46
N PRO A 3 -18.92 14.63 -16.63
CA PRO A 3 -18.36 14.36 -17.95
C PRO A 3 -18.82 12.99 -18.47
N ASP A 4 -19.11 12.95 -19.77
CA ASP A 4 -19.49 11.77 -20.53
C ASP A 4 -18.38 10.72 -20.51
N MET A 5 -18.72 9.50 -20.11
CA MET A 5 -17.78 8.38 -19.94
C MET A 5 -18.01 7.39 -21.09
N ASN A 6 -17.45 7.66 -22.26
CA ASN A 6 -17.41 6.68 -23.33
C ASN A 6 -16.00 6.54 -23.95
N SER A 7 -15.52 5.29 -23.94
CA SER A 7 -14.51 4.67 -24.82
C SER A 7 -13.12 5.31 -24.95
N THR A 8 -12.13 4.70 -24.29
CA THR A 8 -10.89 4.27 -24.97
C THR A 8 -10.29 3.05 -24.27
N ALA A 9 -10.16 1.96 -25.02
CA ALA A 9 -9.44 0.75 -24.64
C ALA A 9 -7.96 0.89 -25.01
N SER A 10 -7.04 0.41 -24.17
CA SER A 10 -5.81 -0.28 -24.61
C SER A 10 -4.96 -0.81 -23.43
N GLY A 11 -4.52 -2.07 -23.54
CA GLY A 11 -3.40 -2.72 -22.81
C GLY A 11 -3.60 -2.96 -21.31
N GLY A 12 -3.62 -4.16 -20.75
CA GLY A 12 -2.87 -5.38 -21.07
C GLY A 12 -1.96 -5.70 -19.88
N ASP A 13 -2.33 -6.65 -19.02
CA ASP A 13 -1.43 -7.63 -18.35
C ASP A 13 -2.27 -8.58 -17.47
N GLU A 14 -2.37 -9.84 -17.89
CA GLU A 14 -3.16 -10.89 -17.25
C GLU A 14 -2.22 -11.83 -16.49
N SER A 15 -1.92 -11.50 -15.24
CA SER A 15 -1.10 -12.34 -14.35
C SER A 15 -1.97 -13.28 -13.50
N LYS A 16 -2.09 -14.53 -13.97
CA LYS A 16 -2.63 -15.74 -13.31
C LYS A 16 -2.20 -15.83 -11.84
N ARG A 17 -3.16 -15.85 -10.91
CA ARG A 17 -2.95 -16.34 -9.53
C ARG A 17 -3.98 -17.43 -9.22
N LYS A 18 -3.50 -18.69 -9.23
CA LYS A 18 -4.24 -19.87 -8.76
C LYS A 18 -4.49 -19.73 -7.26
N ARG A 19 -5.75 -19.81 -6.83
CA ARG A 19 -6.14 -20.05 -5.44
C ARG A 19 -6.76 -21.44 -5.37
N SER A 20 -6.20 -22.27 -4.51
CA SER A 20 -6.65 -23.64 -4.22
C SER A 20 -7.49 -23.62 -2.95
N ASP A 21 -8.81 -23.76 -3.09
CA ASP A 21 -9.71 -23.99 -1.96
C ASP A 21 -9.85 -25.50 -1.75
N GLY A 22 -9.36 -25.98 -0.61
CA GLY A 22 -9.57 -27.33 -0.15
C GLY A 22 -10.89 -27.42 0.61
N ILE A 23 -11.82 -28.23 0.12
CA ILE A 23 -12.96 -28.72 0.90
C ILE A 23 -12.92 -30.23 0.87
N ASN A 24 -12.69 -30.80 2.04
CA ASN A 24 -12.78 -32.20 2.36
C ASN A 24 -14.26 -32.59 2.49
N ASN A 25 -14.74 -33.53 1.68
CA ASN A 25 -15.94 -34.29 2.00
C ASN A 25 -15.79 -35.72 1.48
N LYS A 26 -15.76 -36.64 2.44
CA LYS A 26 -15.65 -38.07 2.26
C LYS A 26 -17.05 -38.66 2.14
N SER A 27 -17.33 -39.35 1.04
CA SER A 27 -18.39 -40.37 1.00
C SER A 27 -18.04 -41.45 -0.01
N SER A 28 -18.44 -42.67 0.35
CA SER A 28 -17.98 -43.97 -0.11
C SER A 28 -18.42 -44.32 -1.54
N SER A 29 -17.53 -45.03 -2.24
CA SER A 29 -17.73 -45.78 -3.51
C SER A 29 -18.70 -46.97 -3.27
N GLU A 30 -19.40 -47.64 -4.20
CA GLU A 30 -19.18 -48.06 -5.61
C GLU A 30 -20.59 -48.17 -6.30
N ASP A 31 -20.83 -47.97 -7.60
CA ASP A 31 -20.64 -48.97 -8.68
C ASP A 31 -21.05 -48.43 -10.09
N LEU A 32 -20.22 -48.79 -11.09
CA LEU A 32 -20.50 -49.17 -12.51
C LEU A 32 -21.03 -48.17 -13.59
N ASP A 33 -20.10 -47.86 -14.51
CA ASP A 33 -20.14 -48.09 -15.98
C ASP A 33 -20.42 -46.95 -17.00
N ASN A 34 -19.46 -46.89 -17.94
CA ASN A 34 -19.40 -46.41 -19.32
C ASN A 34 -19.97 -45.06 -19.81
N ASN A 35 -19.03 -44.22 -20.25
CA ASN A 35 -19.02 -43.45 -21.52
C ASN A 35 -20.07 -42.34 -21.75
N SER A 36 -19.75 -41.13 -21.29
CA SER A 36 -20.09 -39.90 -22.05
C SER A 36 -19.12 -38.76 -21.72
N ILE A 37 -17.89 -38.89 -22.20
CA ILE A 37 -16.98 -37.75 -22.34
C ILE A 37 -17.59 -36.86 -23.43
N ASN A 38 -18.36 -35.82 -23.07
CA ASN A 38 -18.63 -34.60 -23.87
C ASN A 38 -19.77 -33.69 -23.34
N ASN A 39 -19.94 -33.50 -22.02
CA ASN A 39 -21.03 -32.62 -21.54
C ASN A 39 -20.75 -31.79 -20.27
N GLN A 40 -19.51 -31.41 -20.01
CA GLN A 40 -19.19 -30.49 -18.89
C GLN A 40 -18.72 -29.09 -19.30
N GLU A 41 -18.67 -28.75 -20.60
CA GLU A 41 -18.15 -27.45 -21.05
C GLU A 41 -19.22 -26.37 -21.35
N LEU A 42 -20.53 -26.66 -21.24
CA LEU A 42 -21.60 -25.79 -21.78
C LEU A 42 -22.71 -25.34 -20.80
N LYS A 43 -22.42 -25.12 -19.52
CA LYS A 43 -23.38 -24.46 -18.60
C LYS A 43 -22.81 -23.28 -17.82
N ARG A 44 -21.93 -22.49 -18.43
CA ARG A 44 -21.74 -21.10 -17.96
C ARG A 44 -23.09 -20.40 -18.15
N LYS A 45 -23.78 -20.08 -17.04
CA LYS A 45 -25.05 -19.34 -17.05
C LYS A 45 -24.92 -18.19 -18.04
N ARG A 46 -25.70 -18.22 -19.13
CA ARG A 46 -25.66 -17.22 -20.19
C ARG A 46 -26.16 -15.91 -19.59
N TYR A 47 -25.25 -15.07 -19.12
CA TYR A 47 -25.60 -13.75 -18.58
C TYR A 47 -26.26 -12.95 -19.70
N HIS A 48 -27.51 -12.55 -19.50
CA HIS A 48 -28.19 -11.66 -20.43
C HIS A 48 -27.71 -10.23 -20.18
N ARG A 49 -27.17 -9.60 -21.21
CA ARG A 49 -26.69 -8.21 -21.15
C ARG A 49 -27.87 -7.29 -21.39
N HIS A 50 -28.02 -6.25 -20.58
CA HIS A 50 -29.06 -5.24 -20.79
C HIS A 50 -28.81 -4.48 -22.09
N THR A 51 -29.89 -4.06 -22.76
CA THR A 51 -29.82 -3.22 -23.95
C THR A 51 -29.33 -1.81 -23.59
N LEU A 52 -28.90 -1.05 -24.60
CA LEU A 52 -28.46 0.33 -24.39
C LEU A 52 -29.58 1.20 -23.83
N GLU A 53 -30.80 1.07 -24.37
CA GLU A 53 -31.99 1.79 -23.90
C GLU A 53 -32.30 1.47 -22.43
N GLN A 54 -32.24 0.19 -22.04
CA GLN A 54 -32.42 -0.21 -20.64
C GLN A 54 -31.38 0.44 -19.73
N ILE A 55 -30.12 0.48 -20.15
CA ILE A 55 -29.04 1.12 -19.39
C ILE A 55 -29.29 2.62 -19.28
N GLN A 56 -29.63 3.30 -20.37
CA GLN A 56 -29.87 4.75 -20.39
C GLN A 56 -31.02 5.15 -19.47
N GLU A 57 -32.13 4.41 -19.50
CA GLU A 57 -33.28 4.66 -18.62
C GLU A 57 -32.91 4.42 -17.15
N MET A 58 -32.19 3.33 -16.84
CA MET A 58 -31.71 3.09 -15.47
C MET A 58 -30.74 4.18 -15.01
N GLU A 59 -29.87 4.68 -15.88
CA GLU A 59 -28.94 5.78 -15.59
C GLU A 59 -29.66 7.11 -15.38
N ALA A 60 -30.67 7.42 -16.19
CA ALA A 60 -31.51 8.59 -16.02
C ALA A 60 -32.23 8.54 -14.67
N PHE A 61 -32.81 7.39 -14.32
CA PHE A 61 -33.48 7.19 -13.02
C PHE A 61 -32.49 7.29 -11.84
N PHE A 62 -31.28 6.75 -11.99
CA PHE A 62 -30.24 6.79 -10.95
C PHE A 62 -29.84 8.20 -10.54
N LYS A 63 -29.87 9.18 -11.46
CA LYS A 63 -29.57 10.60 -11.16
C LYS A 63 -30.49 11.17 -10.07
N HIS A 64 -31.74 10.70 -10.01
CA HIS A 64 -32.74 11.16 -9.04
C HIS A 64 -32.90 10.21 -7.85
N TYR A 65 -32.80 8.91 -8.09
CA TYR A 65 -33.01 7.87 -7.07
C TYR A 65 -31.87 6.84 -7.06
N PRO A 66 -30.69 7.14 -6.48
CA PRO A 66 -29.57 6.19 -6.40
C PRO A 66 -29.86 4.93 -5.57
N HIS A 67 -30.86 5.02 -4.69
CA HIS A 67 -31.33 3.98 -3.79
C HIS A 67 -32.83 3.76 -3.97
N PRO A 68 -33.28 3.16 -5.08
CA PRO A 68 -34.69 2.98 -5.35
C PRO A 68 -35.32 2.01 -4.34
N ASN A 69 -36.50 2.37 -3.84
CA ASN A 69 -37.29 1.53 -2.95
C ASN A 69 -37.98 0.37 -3.72
N HIS A 70 -38.74 -0.47 -3.03
CA HIS A 70 -39.38 -1.64 -3.65
C HIS A 70 -40.35 -1.24 -4.78
N ASN A 71 -41.21 -0.26 -4.55
CA ASN A 71 -42.23 0.16 -5.52
C ASN A 71 -41.58 0.79 -6.76
N GLN A 72 -40.59 1.66 -6.57
CA GLN A 72 -39.82 2.28 -7.65
C GLN A 72 -39.10 1.23 -8.52
N ARG A 73 -38.52 0.20 -7.90
CA ARG A 73 -37.91 -0.90 -8.66
C ARG A 73 -38.94 -1.69 -9.47
N LYS A 74 -40.12 -1.94 -8.91
CA LYS A 74 -41.21 -2.66 -9.59
C LYS A 74 -41.76 -1.87 -10.79
N GLU A 75 -41.93 -0.56 -10.62
CA GLU A 75 -42.35 0.32 -11.70
C GLU A 75 -41.31 0.38 -12.83
N LEU A 76 -40.04 0.59 -12.47
CA LEU A 76 -38.95 0.61 -13.45
C LEU A 76 -38.76 -0.75 -14.14
N SER A 77 -38.92 -1.85 -13.41
CA SER A 77 -38.82 -3.19 -13.98
C SER A 77 -39.91 -3.47 -15.00
N ASN A 78 -41.16 -3.07 -14.70
CA ASN A 78 -42.28 -3.17 -15.64
C ASN A 78 -42.03 -2.33 -16.90
N LYS A 79 -41.54 -1.09 -16.75
CA LYS A 79 -41.22 -0.20 -17.88
C LYS A 79 -40.15 -0.80 -18.80
N LEU A 80 -39.15 -1.46 -18.23
CA LEU A 80 -37.98 -1.96 -18.97
C LEU A 80 -38.09 -3.43 -19.42
N GLY A 81 -39.17 -4.12 -19.04
CA GLY A 81 -39.32 -5.56 -19.29
C GLY A 81 -38.24 -6.39 -18.58
N LEU A 82 -37.82 -5.97 -17.39
CA LEU A 82 -36.80 -6.65 -16.58
C LEU A 82 -37.41 -7.24 -15.30
N GLU A 83 -36.72 -8.20 -14.69
CA GLU A 83 -37.07 -8.65 -13.35
C GLU A 83 -36.70 -7.57 -12.31
N PRO A 84 -37.54 -7.32 -11.27
CA PRO A 84 -37.23 -6.34 -10.22
C PRO A 84 -35.87 -6.58 -9.54
N LEU A 85 -35.42 -7.84 -9.51
CA LEU A 85 -34.13 -8.22 -8.97
C LEU A 85 -32.95 -7.79 -9.86
N GLN A 86 -33.11 -7.80 -11.19
CA GLN A 86 -32.10 -7.28 -12.11
C GLN A 86 -31.90 -5.79 -11.91
N VAL A 87 -33.01 -5.04 -11.74
CA VAL A 87 -32.96 -3.62 -11.39
C VAL A 87 -32.23 -3.42 -10.06
N LYS A 88 -32.58 -4.19 -9.01
CA LYS A 88 -31.86 -4.12 -7.72
C LYS A 88 -30.35 -4.30 -7.89
N PHE A 89 -29.92 -5.33 -8.61
CA PHE A 89 -28.50 -5.62 -8.80
C PHE A 89 -27.80 -4.60 -9.68
N TRP A 90 -28.47 -4.08 -10.70
CA TRP A 90 -27.93 -3.01 -11.53
C TRP A 90 -27.63 -1.77 -10.68
N PHE A 91 -28.57 -1.32 -9.84
CA PHE A 91 -28.36 -0.15 -8.97
C PHE A 91 -27.26 -0.40 -7.92
N GLN A 92 -27.19 -1.61 -7.37
CA GLN A 92 -26.10 -1.99 -6.47
C GLN A 92 -24.74 -1.94 -7.17
N ASN A 93 -24.65 -2.49 -8.38
CA ASN A 93 -23.43 -2.47 -9.18
C ASN A 93 -23.04 -1.05 -9.60
N LYS A 94 -24.00 -0.22 -10.01
CA LYS A 94 -23.75 1.18 -10.40
C LYS A 94 -23.15 1.98 -9.25
N ARG A 95 -23.66 1.82 -8.02
CA ARG A 95 -23.07 2.45 -6.83
C ARG A 95 -21.65 1.96 -6.55
N THR A 96 -21.42 0.66 -6.62
CA THR A 96 -20.08 0.08 -6.43
C THR A 96 -19.09 0.59 -7.48
N GLN A 97 -19.51 0.67 -8.75
CA GLN A 97 -18.70 1.23 -9.83
C GLN A 97 -18.37 2.70 -9.57
N LEU A 98 -19.36 3.51 -9.19
CA LEU A 98 -19.15 4.93 -8.89
C LEU A 98 -18.19 5.15 -7.73
N LYS A 99 -18.32 4.35 -6.66
CA LYS A 99 -17.40 4.37 -5.51
C LYS A 99 -15.98 4.02 -5.94
N LYS A 100 -15.81 2.92 -6.68
CA LYS A 100 -14.49 2.50 -7.21
C LYS A 100 -13.86 3.57 -8.10
N TRP A 101 -14.64 4.19 -8.99
CA TRP A 101 -14.15 5.27 -9.85
C TRP A 101 -13.69 6.48 -9.02
N HIS A 102 -14.47 6.90 -8.02
CA HIS A 102 -14.08 8.00 -7.13
C HIS A 102 -12.81 7.67 -6.34
N GLU A 103 -12.70 6.48 -5.78
CA GLU A 103 -11.52 6.04 -5.03
C GLU A 103 -10.28 5.99 -5.92
N HIS A 104 -10.40 5.46 -7.13
CA HIS A 104 -9.31 5.45 -8.10
C HIS A 104 -8.88 6.87 -8.46
N HIS A 105 -9.83 7.77 -8.75
CA HIS A 105 -9.53 9.15 -9.10
C HIS A 105 -8.84 9.90 -7.95
N LYS A 106 -9.35 9.76 -6.71
CA LYS A 106 -8.72 10.34 -5.51
C LYS A 106 -7.32 9.79 -5.27
N ASN A 107 -7.13 8.48 -5.37
CA ASN A 107 -5.82 7.85 -5.21
C ASN A 107 -4.84 8.31 -6.30
N SER A 108 -5.30 8.46 -7.55
CA SER A 108 -4.48 9.01 -8.63
C SER A 108 -4.05 10.44 -8.32
N HIS A 109 -4.97 11.29 -7.86
CA HIS A 109 -4.67 12.67 -7.46
C HIS A 109 -3.60 12.71 -6.35
N PHE A 110 -3.82 11.96 -5.26
CA PHE A 110 -2.86 11.91 -4.14
C PHE A 110 -1.50 11.36 -4.55
N ARG A 111 -1.43 10.42 -5.51
CA ARG A 111 -0.15 9.93 -6.03
C ARG A 111 0.61 11.01 -6.78
N THR A 112 -0.07 11.77 -7.63
CA THR A 112 0.54 12.90 -8.35
C THR A 112 1.05 13.94 -7.37
N GLU A 113 0.21 14.38 -6.44
CA GLU A 113 0.58 15.37 -5.40
C GLU A 113 1.74 14.87 -4.52
N ASN A 114 1.74 13.59 -4.14
CA ASN A 114 2.84 13.03 -3.34
C ASN A 114 4.17 13.03 -4.11
N ASN A 115 4.14 12.74 -5.41
CA ASN A 115 5.32 12.78 -6.26
C ASN A 115 5.85 14.22 -6.39
N GLU A 116 4.96 15.20 -6.54
CA GLU A 116 5.31 16.62 -6.58
C GLU A 116 5.93 17.08 -5.26
N LEU A 117 5.30 16.77 -4.14
CA LEU A 117 5.83 17.08 -2.81
C LEU A 117 7.19 16.43 -2.56
N ARG A 118 7.40 15.19 -3.02
CA ARG A 118 8.70 14.52 -2.94
C ARG A 118 9.75 15.22 -3.79
N ALA A 119 9.40 15.61 -5.01
CA ALA A 119 10.30 16.35 -5.88
C ALA A 119 10.67 17.71 -5.27
N GLU A 120 9.70 18.44 -4.72
CA GLU A 120 9.93 19.71 -4.03
C GLU A 120 10.78 19.52 -2.78
N ASN A 121 10.50 18.48 -1.98
CA ASN A 121 11.29 18.17 -0.79
C ASN A 121 12.75 17.86 -1.15
N MET A 122 12.98 17.14 -2.26
CA MET A 122 14.32 16.88 -2.78
C MET A 122 15.01 18.17 -3.22
N ARG A 123 14.32 19.05 -3.96
CA ARG A 123 14.85 20.37 -4.35
C ARG A 123 15.22 21.21 -3.14
N CYS A 124 14.34 21.29 -2.14
CA CYS A 124 14.59 22.02 -0.90
C CYS A 124 15.78 21.45 -0.13
N LYS A 125 15.87 20.12 0.00
CA LYS A 125 17.00 19.46 0.65
C LYS A 125 18.32 19.71 -0.07
N GLU A 126 18.33 19.64 -1.39
CA GLU A 126 19.50 19.94 -2.21
C GLU A 126 19.91 21.41 -2.07
N ALA A 127 18.95 22.34 -2.16
CA ALA A 127 19.21 23.76 -1.97
C ALA A 127 19.80 24.05 -0.59
N LEU A 128 19.29 23.41 0.46
CA LEU A 128 19.83 23.53 1.83
C LEU A 128 21.24 22.91 1.94
N SER A 129 21.46 21.74 1.35
CA SER A 129 22.78 21.08 1.32
C SER A 129 23.82 21.94 0.62
N ASN A 130 23.44 22.62 -0.46
CA ASN A 130 24.32 23.47 -1.26
C ASN A 130 24.37 24.92 -0.76
N ALA A 131 23.59 25.27 0.27
CA ALA A 131 23.57 26.63 0.79
C ALA A 131 24.91 26.96 1.45
N ARG A 132 25.48 28.11 1.10
CA ARG A 132 26.76 28.60 1.63
C ARG A 132 26.58 29.98 2.24
N CYS A 133 27.28 30.24 3.34
CA CYS A 133 27.32 31.55 3.98
C CYS A 133 27.96 32.58 3.04
N ARG A 134 27.26 33.68 2.76
CA ARG A 134 27.78 34.75 1.87
C ARG A 134 29.00 35.48 2.43
N ALA A 135 29.18 35.50 3.75
CA ALA A 135 30.28 36.21 4.41
C ALA A 135 31.58 35.40 4.49
N CYS A 136 31.51 34.06 4.57
CA CYS A 136 32.71 33.23 4.76
C CYS A 136 32.80 31.99 3.86
N GLY A 137 31.82 31.77 2.97
CA GLY A 137 31.84 30.69 1.98
C GLY A 137 31.67 29.27 2.53
N ARG A 138 31.51 29.10 3.85
CA ARG A 138 31.26 27.78 4.48
C ARG A 138 29.84 27.30 4.20
N ALA A 139 29.68 26.00 4.01
CA ALA A 139 28.36 25.37 3.86
C ALA A 139 27.52 25.58 5.12
N ILE A 140 26.22 25.80 4.94
CA ILE A 140 25.25 25.90 6.04
C ILE A 140 24.89 24.47 6.45
N ALA A 141 25.50 23.98 7.53
CA ALA A 141 25.27 22.62 8.02
C ALA A 141 23.86 22.50 8.63
N VAL A 142 22.86 22.13 7.82
CA VAL A 142 21.49 21.83 8.29
C VAL A 142 21.15 20.34 8.19
N ALA A 143 21.96 19.53 7.51
CA ALA A 143 21.74 18.09 7.43
C ALA A 143 23.05 17.33 7.64
N GLY A 144 23.33 16.93 8.88
CA GLY A 144 24.35 15.92 9.17
C GLY A 144 24.94 16.00 10.56
N MET A 145 25.39 17.18 10.98
CA MET A 145 25.87 17.43 12.34
C MET A 145 25.76 18.92 12.65
N SER A 146 25.25 19.27 13.83
CA SER A 146 25.28 20.66 14.28
C SER A 146 26.73 21.11 14.55
N PHE A 147 27.02 22.41 14.52
CA PHE A 147 28.37 22.94 14.83
C PHE A 147 28.85 22.45 16.21
N ASN A 148 27.97 22.48 17.22
CA ASN A 148 28.26 21.93 18.54
C ASN A 148 28.58 20.42 18.49
N GLU A 149 27.84 19.65 17.70
CA GLU A 149 28.09 18.22 17.55
C GLU A 149 29.45 17.95 16.89
N HIS A 150 29.88 18.79 15.95
CA HIS A 150 31.21 18.70 15.35
C HIS A 150 32.33 19.01 16.35
N CYS A 151 32.21 20.11 17.10
CA CYS A 151 33.17 20.45 18.15
C CYS A 151 33.29 19.35 19.20
N LEU A 152 32.16 18.79 19.66
CA LEU A 152 32.15 17.68 20.63
C LEU A 152 32.82 16.41 20.11
N LYS A 153 32.70 16.10 18.80
CA LYS A 153 33.40 14.95 18.21
C LYS A 153 34.91 15.17 18.11
N VAL A 154 35.34 16.40 17.81
CA VAL A 154 36.77 16.77 17.79
C VAL A 154 37.38 16.69 19.20
N GLU A 155 36.70 17.24 20.20
CA GLU A 155 37.15 17.19 21.60
C GLU A 155 37.20 15.74 22.12
N ASN A 156 36.19 14.91 21.81
CA ASN A 156 36.20 13.50 22.16
C ASN A 156 37.39 12.74 21.53
N ALA A 157 37.79 13.08 20.31
CA ALA A 157 38.96 12.47 19.68
C ALA A 157 40.26 12.87 20.41
N GLN A 158 40.41 14.14 20.77
CA GLN A 158 41.56 14.63 21.52
C GLN A 158 41.67 14.02 22.91
N LEU A 159 40.53 13.87 23.61
CA LEU A 159 40.51 13.22 24.92
C LEU A 159 40.89 11.74 24.82
N ARG A 160 40.47 11.03 23.76
CA ARG A 160 40.87 9.63 23.51
C ARG A 160 42.37 9.50 23.28
N GLU A 161 42.96 10.39 22.49
CA GLU A 161 44.41 10.41 22.25
C GLU A 161 45.19 10.69 23.56
N GLN A 162 44.69 11.61 24.39
CA GLN A 162 45.29 11.87 25.71
C GLN A 162 45.20 10.65 26.64
N ILE A 163 44.08 9.94 26.64
CA ILE A 163 43.92 8.70 27.40
C ILE A 163 44.91 7.64 26.91
N GLU A 164 45.03 7.46 25.60
CA GLU A 164 45.99 6.50 25.01
C GLU A 164 47.44 6.87 25.33
N TYR A 165 47.79 8.15 25.25
CA TYR A 165 49.12 8.64 25.62
C TYR A 165 49.44 8.38 27.10
N LEU A 166 48.52 8.72 28.00
CA LEU A 166 48.70 8.49 29.43
C LEU A 166 48.74 7.00 29.77
N ALA A 167 47.89 6.18 29.14
CA ALA A 167 47.91 4.73 29.30
C ALA A 167 49.26 4.15 28.84
N ALA A 168 49.82 4.64 27.73
CA ALA A 168 51.13 4.22 27.24
C ALA A 168 52.27 4.64 28.17
N ILE A 169 52.19 5.82 28.81
CA ILE A 169 53.14 6.23 29.84
C ILE A 169 53.01 5.33 31.07
N LEU A 170 51.80 5.14 31.60
CA LEU A 170 51.56 4.31 32.78
C LEU A 170 52.02 2.87 32.58
N ALA A 171 51.81 2.31 31.38
CA ALA A 171 52.30 0.97 31.03
C ALA A 171 53.84 0.85 31.14
N LYS A 172 54.59 1.92 30.88
CA LYS A 172 56.07 1.94 31.03
C LYS A 172 56.53 1.92 32.49
N PHE A 173 55.72 2.43 33.41
CA PHE A 173 56.08 2.53 34.83
C PHE A 173 55.47 1.41 35.70
N VAL A 174 54.33 0.83 35.29
CA VAL A 174 53.60 -0.17 36.08
C VAL A 174 53.85 -1.62 35.62
N GLY A 175 54.50 -1.84 34.47
CA GLY A 175 54.97 -3.17 34.03
C GLY A 175 53.87 -4.19 33.72
N LYS A 176 52.60 -3.83 33.87
CA LYS A 176 51.39 -4.59 33.51
C LYS A 176 50.30 -3.63 33.05
N PRO A 177 49.42 -4.03 32.11
CA PRO A 177 48.35 -3.17 31.66
C PRO A 177 47.36 -2.98 32.81
N LEU A 178 47.10 -1.73 33.21
CA LEU A 178 45.94 -1.38 34.01
C LEU A 178 44.71 -1.28 33.09
N VAL A 179 44.43 -2.36 32.37
CA VAL A 179 43.12 -2.62 31.76
C VAL A 179 42.77 -4.05 32.10
N ASP A 180 42.38 -4.25 33.36
CA ASP A 180 41.53 -5.39 33.70
C ASP A 180 40.20 -5.23 32.94
N ASP A 181 39.75 -6.34 32.37
CA ASP A 181 38.59 -6.51 31.49
C ASP A 181 37.28 -5.91 32.04
N ALA A 182 37.04 -4.62 31.77
CA ALA A 182 35.73 -4.02 31.99
C ALA A 182 35.30 -2.97 30.95
N ILE A 183 35.85 -2.99 29.74
CA ILE A 183 35.07 -2.62 28.53
C ILE A 183 35.51 -3.56 27.40
N THR A 184 35.03 -4.80 27.44
CA THR A 184 34.79 -5.50 26.18
C THR A 184 33.69 -4.72 25.44
N PRO A 185 33.86 -4.35 24.16
CA PRO A 185 32.70 -4.06 23.34
C PRO A 185 31.96 -5.38 23.23
N SER A 186 30.84 -5.50 23.93
CA SER A 186 29.91 -6.59 23.71
C SER A 186 29.66 -6.67 22.21
N SER A 187 30.01 -7.84 21.68
CA SER A 187 29.72 -8.37 20.37
C SER A 187 28.49 -7.74 19.76
N THR A 188 28.65 -7.30 18.51
CA THR A 188 27.64 -7.26 17.46
C THR A 188 26.28 -7.87 17.87
N ALA A 189 25.40 -7.00 18.35
CA ALA A 189 23.97 -7.22 18.27
C ALA A 189 23.37 -5.88 17.90
N SER A 190 23.11 -5.68 16.61
CA SER A 190 22.09 -4.74 16.17
C SER A 190 20.83 -5.05 17.00
N PRO A 191 20.30 -4.11 17.80
CA PRO A 191 18.89 -4.13 18.04
C PRO A 191 18.30 -3.67 16.71
N THR A 192 17.99 -4.63 15.85
CA THR A 192 16.82 -4.50 15.01
C THR A 192 15.72 -4.10 15.97
N ILE A 193 15.39 -2.80 16.03
CA ILE A 193 14.12 -2.36 16.56
C ILE A 193 13.13 -2.84 15.51
N ASP A 194 12.81 -4.13 15.63
CA ASP A 194 11.59 -4.72 15.17
C ASP A 194 10.49 -3.82 15.72
N THR A 195 10.02 -2.92 14.88
CA THR A 195 8.65 -2.94 14.37
C THR A 195 7.61 -3.75 15.17
N GLU A 196 7.55 -3.59 16.50
CA GLU A 196 6.39 -4.00 17.29
C GLU A 196 5.20 -3.05 17.04
N VAL A 197 5.47 -1.85 16.52
CA VAL A 197 4.44 -0.96 15.95
C VAL A 197 4.01 -1.41 14.54
N ALA A 198 4.83 -2.16 13.79
CA ALA A 198 4.43 -2.69 12.47
C ALA A 198 3.78 -4.07 12.52
N ARG A 199 3.89 -4.82 13.64
CA ARG A 199 3.14 -6.08 13.82
C ARG A 199 1.67 -5.86 14.24
N LYS A 200 1.31 -4.68 14.77
CA LYS A 200 -0.10 -4.36 15.08
C LYS A 200 -0.95 -3.92 13.87
N LEU A 201 -0.37 -3.79 12.68
CA LEU A 201 -1.12 -3.52 11.44
C LEU A 201 -1.24 -4.72 10.48
N LYS A 202 -0.61 -5.86 10.78
CA LYS A 202 -0.85 -7.14 10.06
C LYS A 202 -1.77 -8.12 10.80
N GLY A 203 -2.24 -7.77 12.01
CA GLY A 203 -3.12 -8.60 12.83
C GLY A 203 -4.62 -8.30 12.76
N LYS A 204 -5.07 -7.32 11.96
CA LYS A 204 -6.52 -7.07 11.72
C LYS A 204 -7.00 -7.53 10.35
N GLN A 205 -6.38 -8.57 9.81
CA GLN A 205 -6.82 -9.24 8.59
C GLN A 205 -6.79 -10.77 8.78
N LYS A 206 -7.29 -11.24 9.92
CA LYS A 206 -7.67 -12.65 10.12
C LYS A 206 -8.60 -12.83 11.33
N MET A 207 -9.70 -12.08 11.37
CA MET A 207 -10.95 -12.41 12.08
C MET A 207 -12.04 -11.50 11.50
N GLU A 208 -12.54 -11.91 10.34
CA GLU A 208 -13.91 -11.74 9.82
C GLU A 208 -13.89 -12.36 8.42
N GLU A 209 -13.66 -13.67 8.40
CA GLU A 209 -14.67 -14.57 7.85
C GLU A 209 -15.56 -14.99 9.01
#